data_AF-A0A8D3WUQ1-F1
#
_entry.id   AF-A0A8D3WUQ1-F1
#
_cell.length_a   1.000
_cell.length_b   1.000
_cell.length_c   1.000
_cell.angle_alpha   90.00
_cell.angle_beta   90.00
_cell.angle_gamma   90.00
#
_symmetry.space_group_name_H-M   'P 1'
#
loop_
_entity.id
_entity.type
_entity.pdbx_description
1 polymer ?
#
loop_
_entity_poly.entity_id
_entity_poly.type
_entity_poly.pdbx_seq_one_letter_code
_entity_poly.pdbx_strand_id
1 'polypeptide(L)'
;MRIALFTDTFAPEVNGAAKTLYQFTQYVKSKQIPIQVFAPEFAHDQSFSTYVHRSPSMPFFLYPNSRFSLPNVLKIKKQLREFNPSIIHLATPFTMGLCGSYYGKRLGVPLVGSYHTNFDDYLSHYELEKMRVPLQKYMKWFYKPVQKIFAPSEVTKQQLEEQGFHNVAIWSRGVNHKLFHPHYDRFDIRIKYNIKKTLHFNLCRKIS
;
A
#
# COMPACT_ATOMS: atom_id res chain seq x y z
N MET A 1 0.56 -4.73 21.37
CA MET A 1 0.05 -4.89 19.99
C MET A 1 1.24 -5.14 19.06
N ARG A 2 1.11 -6.03 18.06
CA ARG A 2 2.15 -6.34 17.06
C ARG A 2 1.52 -6.44 15.67
N ILE A 3 2.04 -5.68 14.70
CA ILE A 3 1.44 -5.53 13.38
C ILE A 3 2.27 -6.28 12.33
N ALA A 4 1.63 -7.18 11.57
CA ALA A 4 2.24 -7.75 10.37
C ALA A 4 1.60 -7.13 9.13
N LEU A 5 2.35 -6.32 8.39
CA LEU A 5 1.92 -5.64 7.17
C LEU A 5 2.29 -6.47 5.94
N PHE A 6 1.30 -6.82 5.12
CA PHE A 6 1.48 -7.53 3.85
C PHE A 6 1.18 -6.60 2.69
N THR A 7 2.16 -6.44 1.79
CA THR A 7 2.04 -5.53 0.65
C THR A 7 2.84 -6.01 -0.55
N ASP A 8 2.34 -5.77 -1.75
CA ASP A 8 3.01 -6.00 -3.03
C ASP A 8 3.63 -4.69 -3.57
N THR A 9 3.67 -3.65 -2.73
CA THR A 9 4.34 -2.39 -3.00
C THR A 9 4.88 -1.78 -1.71
N PHE A 10 6.16 -1.40 -1.70
CA PHE A 10 6.79 -0.78 -0.54
C PHE A 10 8.03 -0.01 -0.97
N ALA A 11 8.54 0.89 -0.10
CA ALA A 11 9.84 1.52 -0.33
C ALA A 11 10.89 0.45 -0.68
N PRO A 12 11.80 0.69 -1.64
CA PRO A 12 12.12 1.97 -2.29
C PRO A 12 11.23 2.36 -3.49
N GLU A 13 10.16 1.63 -3.77
CA GLU A 13 9.30 1.91 -4.93
C GLU A 13 8.69 3.33 -4.89
N VAL A 14 8.72 4.03 -6.03
CA VAL A 14 8.22 5.41 -6.15
C VAL A 14 6.77 5.40 -6.65
N ASN A 15 5.84 5.22 -5.72
CA ASN A 15 4.40 5.42 -5.94
C ASN A 15 3.69 5.90 -4.65
N GLY A 16 2.43 6.31 -4.78
CA GLY A 16 1.64 6.85 -3.66
C GLY A 16 1.35 5.83 -2.55
N ALA A 17 1.10 4.57 -2.90
CA ALA A 17 0.83 3.49 -1.94
C ALA A 17 2.09 3.13 -1.14
N ALA A 18 3.21 2.87 -1.80
CA ALA A 18 4.51 2.60 -1.18
C ALA A 18 4.92 3.71 -0.20
N LYS A 19 4.76 4.99 -0.60
CA LYS A 19 5.05 6.15 0.26
C LYS A 19 4.14 6.20 1.49
N THR A 20 2.84 5.97 1.30
CA THR A 20 1.86 5.95 2.41
C THR A 20 2.21 4.85 3.41
N LEU A 21 2.49 3.64 2.92
CA LEU A 21 2.83 2.50 3.77
C LEU A 21 4.17 2.71 4.49
N TYR A 22 5.17 3.27 3.82
CA TYR A 22 6.43 3.62 4.47
C TYR A 22 6.21 4.61 5.61
N GLN A 23 5.47 5.70 5.38
CA GLN A 23 5.15 6.70 6.40
C GLN A 23 4.37 6.08 7.57
N PHE A 24 3.40 5.21 7.28
CA PHE A 24 2.70 4.43 8.30
C PHE A 24 3.67 3.62 9.16
N THR A 25 4.62 2.90 8.55
CA THR A 25 5.59 2.13 9.34
C THR A 25 6.48 3.02 10.21
N GLN A 26 6.88 4.21 9.73
CA GLN A 26 7.65 5.15 10.54
C GLN A 26 6.82 5.68 11.72
N TYR A 27 5.53 5.98 11.51
CA TYR A 27 4.62 6.39 12.57
C TYR A 27 4.41 5.29 13.62
N VAL A 28 4.13 4.05 13.19
CA VAL A 28 3.95 2.90 14.08
C VAL A 28 5.21 2.67 14.93
N LYS A 29 6.39 2.77 14.31
CA LYS A 29 7.67 2.67 15.01
C LYS A 29 7.91 3.82 15.99
N SER A 30 7.53 5.06 15.65
CA SER A 30 7.67 6.20 16.58
C SER A 30 6.76 6.07 17.81
N LYS A 31 5.66 5.31 17.69
CA LYS A 31 4.80 4.88 18.79
C LYS A 31 5.30 3.62 19.51
N GLN A 32 6.49 3.13 19.17
CA GLN A 32 7.12 1.93 19.76
C GLN A 32 6.26 0.67 19.63
N ILE A 33 5.39 0.63 18.61
CA ILE A 33 4.58 -0.54 18.28
C ILE A 33 5.42 -1.45 17.37
N PRO A 34 5.65 -2.71 17.73
CA PRO A 34 6.36 -3.65 16.87
C PRO A 34 5.61 -3.87 15.55
N ILE A 35 6.33 -3.75 14.45
CA ILE A 35 5.82 -3.97 13.10
C ILE A 35 6.81 -4.81 12.30
N GLN A 36 6.29 -5.77 11.53
CA GLN A 36 7.02 -6.45 10.46
C GLN A 36 6.31 -6.24 9.14
N VAL A 37 7.08 -6.02 8.07
CA VAL A 37 6.58 -5.78 6.73
C VAL A 37 6.99 -6.96 5.85
N PHE A 38 6.05 -7.53 5.12
CA PHE A 38 6.31 -8.55 4.12
C PHE A 38 6.03 -7.94 2.75
N ALA A 39 7.08 -7.76 1.96
CA ALA A 39 7.06 -6.96 0.74
C ALA A 39 7.90 -7.60 -0.38
N PRO A 40 7.66 -7.24 -1.65
CA PRO A 40 8.52 -7.65 -2.75
C PRO A 40 9.93 -7.07 -2.60
N GLU A 41 10.89 -7.84 -3.08
CA GLU A 41 12.25 -7.43 -3.38
C GLU A 41 12.30 -6.58 -4.65
N PHE A 42 13.14 -5.55 -4.63
CA PHE A 42 13.36 -4.67 -5.79
C PHE A 42 14.84 -4.71 -6.18
N ALA A 43 15.12 -4.60 -7.48
CA ALA A 43 16.48 -4.39 -7.95
C ALA A 43 17.05 -3.12 -7.29
N HIS A 44 18.25 -3.21 -6.72
CA HIS A 44 18.91 -2.16 -5.93
C HIS A 44 18.32 -1.87 -4.55
N ASP A 45 17.53 -2.78 -3.97
CA ASP A 45 17.15 -2.64 -2.56
C ASP A 45 18.35 -2.91 -1.63
N GLN A 46 19.05 -1.84 -1.26
CA GLN A 46 20.14 -1.87 -0.27
C GLN A 46 19.62 -1.66 1.17
N SER A 47 18.30 -1.58 1.37
CA SER A 47 17.73 -1.30 2.69
C SER A 47 17.66 -2.55 3.56
N PHE A 48 18.71 -2.78 4.35
CA PHE A 48 18.80 -3.85 5.36
C PHE A 48 17.98 -3.55 6.62
N SER A 49 16.72 -3.19 6.44
CA SER A 49 15.84 -3.01 7.58
C SER A 49 15.39 -4.36 8.12
N THR A 50 15.78 -4.67 9.36
CA THR A 50 15.48 -5.96 10.03
C THR A 50 13.98 -6.25 10.19
N TYR A 51 13.14 -5.23 10.05
CA TYR A 51 11.69 -5.34 10.14
C TYR A 51 11.01 -5.56 8.79
N VAL A 52 11.75 -5.57 7.67
CA VAL A 52 11.19 -5.79 6.32
C VAL A 52 11.71 -7.11 5.75
N HIS A 53 10.78 -8.02 5.49
CA HIS A 53 11.01 -9.33 4.90
C HIS A 53 10.72 -9.28 3.41
N ARG A 54 11.79 -9.35 2.61
CA ARG A 54 11.71 -9.32 1.16
C ARG A 54 11.46 -10.71 0.57
N SER A 55 10.55 -10.78 -0.40
CA SER A 55 10.32 -11.96 -1.23
C SER A 55 10.68 -11.66 -2.68
N PRO A 56 11.30 -12.59 -3.43
CA PRO A 56 11.57 -12.42 -4.85
C PRO A 56 10.31 -11.98 -5.59
N SER A 57 10.45 -11.23 -6.67
CA SER A 57 9.28 -10.72 -7.39
C SER A 57 9.59 -10.45 -8.85
N MET A 58 8.55 -10.42 -9.67
CA MET A 58 8.62 -10.13 -11.11
C MET A 58 7.66 -9.00 -11.48
N PRO A 59 7.95 -8.20 -12.52
CA PRO A 59 7.00 -7.22 -13.03
C PRO A 59 5.68 -7.90 -13.41
N PHE A 60 4.55 -7.30 -13.07
CA PHE A 60 3.26 -7.80 -13.48
C PHE A 60 3.01 -7.42 -14.95
N PHE A 61 2.74 -8.39 -15.82
CA PHE A 61 2.69 -8.14 -17.27
C PHE A 61 1.62 -7.14 -17.69
N LEU A 62 0.45 -7.13 -17.02
CA LEU A 62 -0.61 -6.13 -17.27
C LEU A 62 -0.28 -4.76 -16.67
N TYR A 63 0.67 -4.69 -15.74
CA TYR A 63 1.04 -3.45 -15.10
C TYR A 63 2.51 -3.51 -14.65
N PRO A 64 3.45 -3.15 -15.55
CA PRO A 64 4.89 -3.30 -15.33
C PRO A 64 5.40 -2.54 -14.10
N ASN A 65 4.64 -1.52 -13.68
CA ASN A 65 4.90 -0.71 -12.49
C ASN A 65 4.49 -1.39 -11.17
N SER A 66 3.73 -2.49 -11.18
CA SER A 66 3.49 -3.33 -10.00
C SER A 66 4.30 -4.59 -10.12
N ARG A 67 4.57 -5.17 -8.96
CA ARG A 67 5.30 -6.42 -8.87
C ARG A 67 4.39 -7.52 -8.36
N PHE A 68 4.60 -8.69 -8.94
CA PHE A 68 4.05 -9.94 -8.45
C PHE A 68 5.10 -10.57 -7.54
N SER A 69 4.82 -10.62 -6.25
CA SER A 69 5.72 -11.22 -5.27
C SER A 69 5.61 -12.74 -5.33
N LEU A 70 6.72 -13.43 -5.14
CA LEU A 70 6.82 -14.88 -5.03
C LEU A 70 7.08 -15.22 -3.55
N PRO A 71 6.03 -15.23 -2.70
CA PRO A 71 6.19 -15.44 -1.28
C PRO A 71 6.73 -16.84 -0.99
N ASN A 72 7.85 -16.92 -0.27
CA ASN A 72 8.26 -18.16 0.36
C ASN A 72 7.37 -18.42 1.58
N VAL A 73 6.27 -19.13 1.36
CA VAL A 73 5.25 -19.44 2.37
C VAL A 73 5.84 -20.09 3.64
N LEU A 74 6.81 -21.01 3.52
CA LEU A 74 7.43 -21.64 4.69
C LEU A 74 8.23 -20.64 5.53
N LYS A 75 9.01 -19.77 4.86
CA LYS A 75 9.76 -18.70 5.52
C LYS A 75 8.82 -17.71 6.22
N ILE A 76 7.77 -17.26 5.53
CA ILE A 76 6.77 -16.34 6.08
C ILE A 76 6.06 -16.97 7.28
N LYS A 77 5.69 -18.25 7.21
CA LYS A 77 5.08 -18.98 8.33
C LYS A 77 5.99 -18.97 9.56
N LYS A 78 7.29 -19.23 9.39
CA LYS A 78 8.27 -19.21 10.48
C LYS A 78 8.36 -17.80 11.09
N GLN A 79 8.53 -16.79 10.25
CA GLN A 79 8.61 -15.38 10.67
C GLN A 79 7.35 -14.92 11.41
N LEU A 80 6.15 -15.29 10.94
CA LEU A 80 4.89 -14.97 11.61
C LEU A 80 4.76 -15.68 12.96
N ARG A 81 5.21 -16.94 13.09
CA ARG A 81 5.17 -17.66 14.36
C ARG A 81 6.11 -17.04 15.40
N GLU A 82 7.32 -16.68 14.97
CA GLU A 82 8.31 -16.01 15.82
C GLU A 82 7.84 -14.61 16.24
N PHE A 83 7.26 -13.85 15.31
CA PHE A 83 6.76 -12.50 15.60
C PHE A 83 5.44 -12.50 16.38
N ASN A 84 4.58 -13.50 16.15
CA ASN A 84 3.28 -13.69 16.79
C ASN A 84 2.36 -12.44 16.71
N PRO A 85 2.00 -11.97 15.50
CA PRO A 85 1.27 -10.72 15.32
C PRO A 85 -0.09 -10.75 16.02
N SER A 86 -0.49 -9.63 16.62
CA SER A 86 -1.85 -9.46 17.15
C SER A 86 -2.84 -9.01 16.08
N ILE A 87 -2.34 -8.49 14.94
CA ILE A 87 -3.14 -8.07 13.80
C ILE A 87 -2.33 -8.19 12.51
N ILE A 88 -3.00 -8.59 11.43
CA ILE A 88 -2.44 -8.60 10.08
C ILE A 88 -3.14 -7.53 9.26
N HIS A 89 -2.33 -6.68 8.62
CA HIS A 89 -2.80 -5.61 7.74
C HIS A 89 -2.48 -5.95 6.29
N LEU A 90 -3.52 -6.12 5.48
CA LEU A 90 -3.45 -6.39 4.04
C LEU A 90 -3.52 -5.06 3.28
N ALA A 91 -2.41 -4.60 2.71
CA ALA A 91 -2.35 -3.32 2.01
C ALA A 91 -2.50 -3.43 0.48
N THR A 92 -2.35 -4.63 -0.06
CA THR A 92 -2.54 -4.92 -1.49
C THR A 92 -3.32 -6.21 -1.66
N PRO A 93 -4.27 -6.29 -2.61
CA PRO A 93 -5.01 -7.51 -2.89
C PRO A 93 -4.31 -8.38 -3.94
N PHE A 94 -3.00 -8.58 -3.82
CA PHE A 94 -2.21 -9.47 -4.70
C PHE A 94 -1.52 -10.57 -3.88
N THR A 95 -0.43 -11.13 -4.40
CA THR A 95 0.28 -12.28 -3.83
C THR A 95 0.62 -12.17 -2.36
N MET A 96 1.18 -11.05 -1.90
CA MET A 96 1.48 -10.86 -0.48
C MET A 96 0.20 -10.72 0.32
N GLY A 97 -0.78 -9.96 -0.18
CA GLY A 97 -2.10 -9.87 0.47
C GLY A 97 -2.79 -11.22 0.66
N LEU A 98 -2.76 -12.07 -0.37
CA LEU A 98 -3.31 -13.42 -0.33
C LEU A 98 -2.57 -14.29 0.68
N CYS A 99 -1.25 -14.19 0.72
CA CYS A 99 -0.42 -14.88 1.70
C CYS A 99 -0.77 -14.44 3.14
N GLY A 100 -0.90 -13.13 3.37
CA GLY A 100 -1.32 -12.58 4.66
C GLY A 100 -2.72 -13.01 5.07
N SER A 101 -3.69 -12.98 4.14
CA SER A 101 -5.06 -13.44 4.36
C SER A 101 -5.11 -14.92 4.72
N TYR A 102 -4.35 -15.75 4.01
CA TYR A 102 -4.21 -17.18 4.30
C TYR A 102 -3.69 -17.43 5.71
N TYR A 103 -2.59 -16.77 6.09
CA TYR A 103 -2.00 -16.97 7.42
C TYR A 103 -2.83 -16.36 8.54
N GLY A 104 -3.49 -15.23 8.33
CA GLY A 104 -4.39 -14.67 9.34
C GLY A 104 -5.54 -15.62 9.67
N LYS A 105 -6.18 -16.20 8.66
CA LYS A 105 -7.19 -17.26 8.86
C LYS A 105 -6.62 -18.48 9.58
N ARG A 106 -5.46 -18.97 9.14
CA ARG A 106 -4.85 -20.20 9.69
C ARG A 106 -4.35 -20.03 11.13
N LEU A 107 -3.94 -18.83 11.50
CA LEU A 107 -3.39 -18.52 12.83
C LEU A 107 -4.44 -17.88 13.76
N GLY A 108 -5.67 -17.63 13.29
CA GLY A 108 -6.71 -16.96 14.06
C GLY A 108 -6.40 -15.48 14.36
N VAL A 109 -5.56 -14.84 13.56
CA VAL A 109 -5.15 -13.44 13.75
C VAL A 109 -6.12 -12.52 13.00
N PRO A 110 -6.67 -11.48 13.63
CA PRO A 110 -7.63 -10.58 12.98
C PRO A 110 -6.99 -9.85 11.78
N LEU A 111 -7.80 -9.69 10.73
CA LEU A 111 -7.40 -9.06 9.47
C LEU A 111 -7.99 -7.66 9.35
N VAL A 112 -7.16 -6.68 9.01
CA VAL A 112 -7.57 -5.36 8.52
C VAL A 112 -7.01 -5.13 7.12
N GLY A 113 -7.69 -4.34 6.31
CA GLY A 113 -7.30 -4.08 4.93
C GLY A 113 -7.21 -2.59 4.66
N SER A 114 -6.35 -2.16 3.74
CA SER A 114 -6.37 -0.78 3.23
C SER A 114 -6.54 -0.76 1.73
N TYR A 115 -7.36 0.18 1.26
CA TYR A 115 -7.67 0.35 -0.15
C TYR A 115 -6.88 1.53 -0.71
N HIS A 116 -5.80 1.26 -1.43
CA HIS A 116 -4.91 2.30 -1.95
C HIS A 116 -4.99 2.56 -3.45
N THR A 117 -5.53 1.60 -4.20
CA THR A 117 -5.58 1.61 -5.67
C THR A 117 -7.02 1.44 -6.11
N ASN A 118 -7.55 2.41 -6.86
CA ASN A 118 -8.88 2.31 -7.45
C ASN A 118 -8.82 1.48 -8.73
N PHE A 119 -9.02 0.17 -8.60
CA PHE A 119 -8.89 -0.76 -9.72
C PHE A 119 -9.89 -0.51 -10.86
N ASP A 120 -11.06 0.06 -10.58
CA ASP A 120 -12.06 0.36 -11.60
C ASP A 120 -11.57 1.45 -12.56
N ASP A 121 -10.93 2.51 -12.04
CA ASP A 121 -10.31 3.57 -12.87
C ASP A 121 -9.21 3.01 -13.76
N TYR A 122 -8.44 2.04 -13.24
CA TYR A 122 -7.37 1.39 -13.99
C TYR A 122 -7.90 0.54 -15.13
N LEU A 123 -8.98 -0.22 -14.92
CA LEU A 123 -9.56 -1.04 -16.00
C LEU A 123 -10.02 -0.19 -17.19
N SER A 124 -10.61 0.97 -16.91
CA SER A 124 -11.01 1.92 -17.95
C SER A 124 -9.82 2.56 -18.68
N HIS A 125 -8.69 2.75 -18.00
CA HIS A 125 -7.48 3.29 -18.63
C HIS A 125 -6.82 2.32 -19.63
N TYR A 126 -7.02 1.01 -19.45
CA TYR A 126 -6.39 -0.03 -20.27
C TYR A 126 -7.35 -0.72 -21.24
N GLU A 127 -8.56 -0.19 -21.44
CA GLU A 127 -9.60 -0.79 -22.32
C GLU A 127 -9.95 -2.25 -21.93
N LEU A 128 -9.89 -2.53 -20.62
CA LEU A 128 -10.16 -3.83 -20.01
C LEU A 128 -11.51 -3.86 -19.27
N GLU A 129 -12.50 -3.10 -19.71
CA GLU A 129 -13.80 -2.95 -19.05
C GLU A 129 -14.52 -4.30 -18.86
N LYS A 130 -14.29 -5.25 -19.77
CA LYS A 130 -14.81 -6.63 -19.67
C LYS A 130 -14.35 -7.34 -18.37
N MET A 131 -13.24 -6.90 -17.78
CA MET A 131 -12.71 -7.44 -16.53
C MET A 131 -13.29 -6.80 -15.26
N ARG A 132 -14.15 -5.77 -15.39
CA ARG A 132 -14.74 -5.06 -14.24
C ARG A 132 -15.51 -6.00 -13.31
N VAL A 133 -16.43 -6.79 -13.84
CA VAL A 133 -17.23 -7.72 -13.04
C VAL A 133 -16.37 -8.81 -12.39
N PRO A 134 -15.46 -9.52 -13.11
CA PRO A 134 -14.52 -10.44 -12.50
C PRO A 134 -13.68 -9.81 -11.38
N LEU A 135 -13.15 -8.61 -11.60
CA LEU A 135 -12.30 -7.92 -10.64
C LEU A 135 -13.07 -7.52 -9.38
N GLN A 136 -14.29 -7.00 -9.53
CA GLN A 136 -15.15 -6.69 -8.40
C GLN A 136 -15.49 -7.94 -7.58
N LYS A 137 -15.81 -9.06 -8.23
CA LYS A 137 -16.02 -10.35 -7.54
C LYS A 137 -14.79 -10.79 -6.76
N TYR A 138 -13.60 -10.68 -7.36
CA TYR A 138 -12.33 -10.99 -6.70
C TYR A 138 -12.09 -10.09 -5.48
N MET A 139 -12.28 -8.78 -5.62
CA MET A 139 -12.07 -7.83 -4.51
C MET A 139 -13.03 -8.10 -3.35
N LYS A 140 -14.32 -8.35 -3.64
CA LYS A 140 -15.30 -8.74 -2.60
C LYS A 140 -14.88 -10.01 -1.87
N TRP A 141 -14.43 -11.03 -2.61
CA TRP A 141 -13.93 -12.25 -2.01
C TRP A 141 -12.67 -12.02 -1.16
N PHE A 142 -11.73 -11.22 -1.65
CA PHE A 142 -10.46 -10.91 -0.99
C PHE A 142 -10.69 -10.19 0.35
N TYR A 143 -11.57 -9.19 0.36
CA TYR A 143 -11.86 -8.38 1.54
C TYR A 143 -12.92 -9.00 2.47
N LYS A 144 -13.64 -10.05 2.06
CA LYS A 144 -14.64 -10.74 2.90
C LYS A 144 -14.17 -11.09 4.34
N PRO A 145 -12.94 -11.59 4.59
CA PRO A 145 -12.49 -11.94 5.93
C PRO A 145 -11.92 -10.75 6.72
N VAL A 146 -11.90 -9.56 6.13
CA VAL A 146 -11.32 -8.35 6.74
C VAL A 146 -12.36 -7.68 7.63
N GLN A 147 -11.99 -7.38 8.88
CA GLN A 147 -12.89 -6.78 9.87
C GLN A 147 -13.14 -5.28 9.62
N LYS A 148 -12.16 -4.60 9.03
CA LYS A 148 -12.24 -3.17 8.69
C LYS A 148 -11.40 -2.86 7.47
N ILE A 149 -12.00 -2.17 6.51
CA ILE A 149 -11.34 -1.70 5.28
C ILE A 149 -11.08 -0.21 5.42
N PHE A 150 -9.83 0.20 5.28
CA PHE A 150 -9.42 1.59 5.41
C PHE A 150 -9.37 2.27 4.04
N ALA A 151 -10.26 3.23 3.83
CA ALA A 151 -10.33 4.06 2.63
C ALA A 151 -9.59 5.40 2.85
N PRO A 152 -8.95 5.97 1.81
CA PRO A 152 -8.12 7.16 1.93
C PRO A 152 -8.92 8.48 1.97
N SER A 153 -10.18 8.46 1.56
CA SER A 153 -11.06 9.64 1.46
C SER A 153 -12.53 9.23 1.61
N GLU A 154 -13.40 10.19 1.94
CA GLU A 154 -14.85 9.96 2.03
C GLU A 154 -15.43 9.53 0.69
N VAL A 155 -14.94 10.10 -0.42
CA VAL A 155 -15.35 9.72 -1.77
C VAL A 155 -15.06 8.24 -2.03
N THR A 156 -13.85 7.77 -1.74
CA THR A 156 -13.51 6.35 -1.94
C THR A 156 -14.30 5.44 -1.01
N LYS A 157 -14.59 5.89 0.23
CA LYS A 157 -15.44 5.13 1.15
C LYS A 157 -16.84 4.96 0.60
N GLN A 158 -17.49 6.04 0.15
CA GLN A 158 -18.82 6.00 -0.45
C GLN A 158 -18.86 5.08 -1.67
N GLN A 159 -17.87 5.20 -2.57
CA GLN A 159 -17.74 4.32 -3.73
C GLN A 159 -17.63 2.84 -3.34
N LEU A 160 -16.82 2.50 -2.32
CA LEU A 160 -16.71 1.13 -1.84
C LEU A 160 -18.03 0.64 -1.22
N GLU A 161 -18.72 1.50 -0.46
CA GLU A 161 -20.03 1.16 0.13
C GLU A 161 -21.10 0.92 -0.94
N GLU A 162 -21.16 1.76 -1.97
CA GLU A 162 -22.03 1.59 -3.15
C GLU A 162 -21.72 0.30 -3.93
N GLN A 163 -20.44 -0.08 -4.00
CA GLN A 163 -20.02 -1.35 -4.58
C GLN A 163 -20.37 -2.55 -3.68
N GLY A 164 -20.88 -2.33 -2.47
CA GLY A 164 -21.28 -3.38 -1.53
C GLY A 164 -20.14 -3.91 -0.66
N PHE A 165 -19.08 -3.12 -0.44
CA PHE A 165 -18.13 -3.37 0.64
C PHE A 165 -18.73 -2.90 1.97
N HIS A 166 -18.40 -3.61 3.06
CA HIS A 166 -18.90 -3.30 4.39
C HIS A 166 -17.73 -3.01 5.35
N ASN A 167 -18.03 -2.38 6.48
CA ASN A 167 -17.06 -2.03 7.51
C ASN A 167 -15.91 -1.14 6.99
N VAL A 168 -16.23 -0.21 6.09
CA VAL A 168 -15.28 0.74 5.54
C VAL A 168 -15.11 1.92 6.51
N ALA A 169 -13.86 2.30 6.77
CA ALA A 169 -13.53 3.41 7.66
C ALA A 169 -12.51 4.32 7.00
N ILE A 170 -12.51 5.60 7.37
CA ILE A 170 -11.54 6.56 6.85
C ILE A 170 -10.21 6.40 7.56
N TRP A 171 -9.17 6.25 6.76
CA TRP A 171 -7.78 6.45 7.16
C TRP A 171 -7.14 7.42 6.18
N SER A 172 -7.21 8.70 6.53
CA SER A 172 -6.67 9.76 5.69
C SER A 172 -5.15 9.62 5.56
N ARG A 173 -4.65 9.88 4.35
CA ARG A 173 -3.21 9.97 4.10
C ARG A 173 -2.70 11.25 4.79
N GLY A 174 -2.08 11.11 5.95
CA GLY A 174 -1.39 12.22 6.59
C GLY A 174 -0.33 12.81 5.66
N VAL A 175 -0.30 14.14 5.52
CA VAL A 175 0.76 14.82 4.76
C VAL A 175 1.90 15.14 5.72
N ASN A 176 3.16 14.92 5.31
CA ASN A 176 4.31 15.30 6.13
C ASN A 176 4.40 16.83 6.23
N HIS A 177 3.94 17.38 7.35
CA HIS A 177 3.90 18.83 7.61
C HIS A 177 5.30 19.47 7.67
N LYS A 178 6.38 18.69 7.88
CA LYS A 178 7.76 19.21 7.80
C LYS A 178 8.22 19.42 6.37
N LEU A 179 7.67 18.67 5.41
CA LEU A 179 8.01 18.79 3.99
C LEU A 179 6.99 19.66 3.25
N PHE A 180 5.73 19.62 3.66
CA PHE A 180 4.63 20.35 3.07
C PHE A 180 4.01 21.28 4.13
N HIS A 181 4.61 22.46 4.29
CA HIS A 181 4.09 23.56 5.09
C HIS A 181 4.04 24.83 4.23
N PRO A 182 3.15 25.80 4.50
CA PRO A 182 3.06 27.03 3.71
C PRO A 182 4.31 27.91 3.79
N HIS A 183 5.17 27.71 4.80
CA HIS A 183 6.38 28.49 5.07
C HIS A 183 7.65 27.96 4.37
N TYR A 184 7.54 27.37 3.18
CA TYR A 184 8.73 26.97 2.42
C TYR A 184 9.39 28.20 1.76
N ASP A 185 10.72 28.20 1.66
CA ASP A 185 11.42 29.26 0.97
C ASP A 185 11.17 29.15 -0.56
N ARG A 186 10.35 30.07 -1.08
CA ARG A 186 10.02 30.13 -2.50
C ARG A 186 11.21 30.58 -3.34
N PHE A 187 12.16 31.30 -2.73
CA PHE A 187 13.36 31.80 -3.39
C PHE A 187 14.33 30.65 -3.70
N ASP A 188 14.53 29.75 -2.74
CA ASP A 188 15.37 28.55 -2.91
C ASP A 188 14.89 27.66 -4.05
N ILE A 189 13.58 27.44 -4.16
CA ILE A 189 12.99 26.64 -5.25
C ILE A 189 13.18 27.34 -6.61
N ARG A 190 13.01 28.66 -6.66
CA ARG A 190 13.20 29.43 -7.90
C ARG A 190 14.64 29.40 -8.39
N ILE A 191 15.61 29.51 -7.46
CA ILE A 191 17.04 29.40 -7.79
C ILE A 191 17.36 27.98 -8.25
N LYS A 192 16.94 26.97 -7.48
CA LYS A 192 17.23 25.55 -7.77
C LYS A 192 16.73 25.10 -9.14
N TYR A 193 15.58 25.60 -9.58
CA TYR A 193 14.96 25.24 -10.86
C TYR A 193 15.05 26.36 -11.92
N ASN A 194 15.85 27.40 -11.67
CA ASN A 194 16.06 28.55 -12.57
C ASN A 194 14.76 29.17 -13.11
N ILE A 195 13.78 29.37 -12.23
CA ILE A 195 12.42 29.75 -12.63
C ILE A 195 12.27 31.28 -12.59
N LYS A 196 11.99 31.90 -13.75
CA LYS A 196 12.03 33.37 -13.96
C LYS A 196 10.67 34.11 -13.97
N LYS A 197 9.51 33.43 -14.02
CA LYS A 197 8.18 34.08 -14.16
C LYS A 197 7.31 33.98 -12.88
N THR A 198 6.21 34.75 -12.84
CA THR A 198 5.38 34.95 -11.63
C THR A 198 4.21 33.96 -11.49
N LEU A 199 3.77 33.34 -12.59
CA LEU A 199 2.66 32.37 -12.64
C LEU A 199 3.20 30.99 -13.03
N HIS A 200 3.10 30.00 -12.13
CA HIS A 200 3.46 28.62 -12.40
C HIS A 200 2.35 27.66 -12.01
N PHE A 201 2.02 26.76 -12.94
CA PHE A 201 1.26 25.56 -12.66
C PHE A 201 2.26 24.43 -12.35
N ASN A 202 2.28 23.99 -11.10
CA ASN A 202 3.09 22.83 -10.70
C ASN A 202 2.27 21.55 -10.92
N LEU A 203 2.57 20.81 -11.99
CA LEU A 203 1.97 19.51 -12.24
C LEU A 203 2.82 18.41 -11.59
N CYS A 204 2.44 17.99 -10.38
CA CYS A 204 3.11 16.87 -9.71
C CYS A 204 2.38 15.56 -10.04
N ARG A 205 2.74 14.92 -11.15
CA ARG A 205 2.25 13.58 -11.52
C ARG A 205 3.41 12.63 -11.81
N LYS A 206 3.21 11.33 -11.60
CA LYS A 206 4.12 10.31 -12.12
C LYS A 206 4.05 10.38 -13.65
N ILE A 207 5.16 10.71 -14.31
CA ILE A 207 5.27 10.64 -15.77
C ILE A 207 5.68 9.19 -16.06
N SER A 208 4.79 8.45 -16.70
CA SER A 208 5.02 7.09 -17.21
C SER A 208 5.89 7.12 -18.45
#